data_AF-A0A6I6UBN1-F1
#
_entry.id   AF-A0A6I6UBN1-F1
#
_cell.length_a   1.000
_cell.length_b   1.000
_cell.length_c   1.000
_cell.angle_alpha   90.00
_cell.angle_beta   90.00
_cell.angle_gamma   90.00
#
_symmetry.space_group_name_H-M   'P 1'
#
loop_
_entity.id
_entity.type
_entity.pdbx_description
1 polymer ?
#
loop_
_entity_poly.entity_id
_entity_poly.type
_entity_poly.pdbx_seq_one_letter_code
_entity_poly.pdbx_strand_id
1 'polypeptide(L)'
;MRNNNRPKLCIFPEYKWCGPGCSGPGAPVNSVDAACKAHDLCYDRYGPTCECDRMFMKKLEGEIDPHTRKGRHAFLFYQYMQLQTKVKCQGNRCGRGRCRGSWV
;
A
#
# COMPACT_ATOMS: atom_id res chain seq x y z
N MET A 1 23.15 0.94 -19.05
CA MET A 1 22.01 1.86 -18.77
C MET A 1 20.73 1.07 -18.91
N ARG A 2 20.05 0.71 -17.81
CA ARG A 2 18.81 -0.10 -17.86
C ARG A 2 17.66 0.83 -18.26
N ASN A 3 17.22 0.73 -19.51
CA ASN A 3 16.08 1.47 -20.06
C ASN A 3 14.82 1.09 -19.28
N ASN A 4 14.41 1.95 -18.34
CA ASN A 4 13.34 1.72 -17.37
C ASN A 4 11.97 2.14 -17.94
N ASN A 5 11.70 1.84 -19.21
CA ASN A 5 10.45 2.18 -19.86
C ASN A 5 9.46 1.00 -19.76
N ARG A 6 9.10 0.61 -18.54
CA ARG A 6 7.95 -0.27 -18.33
C ARG A 6 6.69 0.58 -18.51
N PRO A 7 5.76 0.23 -19.42
CA PRO A 7 4.50 0.96 -19.55
C PRO A 7 3.80 0.96 -18.20
N LYS A 8 3.61 2.16 -17.65
CA LYS A 8 2.92 2.41 -16.38
C LYS A 8 1.42 2.15 -16.61
N LEU A 9 1.03 0.88 -16.64
CA LEU A 9 -0.36 0.51 -16.85
C LEU A 9 -1.13 0.70 -15.54
N CYS A 10 -1.63 1.92 -15.34
CA CYS A 10 -2.63 2.16 -14.33
C CYS A 10 -3.93 1.47 -14.72
N ILE A 11 -4.11 0.26 -14.18
CA ILE A 11 -5.28 -0.59 -14.42
C ILE A 11 -6.56 0.12 -13.97
N PHE A 12 -6.47 0.98 -12.95
CA PHE A 12 -7.58 1.79 -12.47
C PHE A 12 -7.42 3.24 -12.95
N PRO A 13 -8.11 3.66 -14.02
CA PRO A 13 -8.01 5.03 -14.54
C PRO A 13 -8.52 6.09 -13.55
N GLU A 14 -9.32 5.70 -12.56
CA GLU A 14 -9.83 6.57 -11.49
C GLU A 14 -8.78 6.89 -10.41
N TYR A 15 -7.69 6.11 -10.31
CA TYR A 15 -6.65 6.26 -9.29
C TYR A 15 -5.32 6.64 -9.93
N LYS A 16 -4.62 7.62 -9.34
CA LYS A 16 -3.34 8.12 -9.88
C LYS A 16 -2.13 7.45 -9.23
N TRP A 17 -2.33 6.90 -8.03
CA TRP A 17 -1.28 6.33 -7.20
C TRP A 17 -1.54 4.87 -6.83
N CYS A 18 -2.80 4.40 -6.82
CA CYS A 18 -3.07 2.99 -6.54
C CYS A 18 -2.91 2.11 -7.79
N GLY A 19 -1.85 1.28 -7.81
CA GLY A 19 -1.69 0.20 -8.79
C GLY A 19 -0.23 -0.01 -9.23
N PRO A 20 0.11 -1.20 -9.76
CA PRO A 20 1.46 -1.47 -10.25
C PRO A 20 1.81 -0.51 -11.39
N GLY A 21 2.83 0.32 -11.18
CA GLY A 21 3.29 1.31 -12.15
C GLY A 21 2.64 2.70 -12.02
N CYS A 22 1.72 2.91 -11.08
CA CYS A 22 1.09 4.20 -10.81
C CYS A 22 1.84 5.00 -9.75
N SER A 23 2.92 5.66 -10.13
CA SER A 23 3.62 6.63 -9.28
C SER A 23 3.69 7.98 -10.00
N GLY A 24 2.52 8.44 -10.47
CA GLY A 24 2.40 9.59 -11.37
C GLY A 24 2.40 10.95 -10.64
N PRO A 25 2.87 12.04 -11.28
CA PRO A 25 2.87 13.38 -10.71
C PRO A 25 1.46 13.98 -10.72
N GLY A 26 0.69 13.76 -9.64
CA GLY A 26 -0.64 14.34 -9.51
C GLY A 26 -1.13 14.39 -8.08
N ALA A 27 -2.04 15.33 -7.78
CA ALA A 27 -2.76 15.31 -6.52
C ALA A 27 -3.61 14.03 -6.41
N PRO A 28 -3.64 13.37 -5.24
CA PRO A 28 -4.45 12.19 -5.02
C PRO A 28 -5.92 12.52 -5.24
N VAL A 29 -6.65 11.59 -5.89
CA VAL A 29 -8.07 11.79 -6.26
C VAL A 29 -8.99 11.65 -5.04
N ASN A 30 -8.63 10.78 -4.10
CA ASN A 30 -9.39 10.53 -2.88
C ASN A 30 -8.43 10.10 -1.74
N SER A 31 -8.98 9.85 -0.55
CA SER A 31 -8.22 9.42 0.63
C SER A 31 -7.49 8.08 0.45
N VAL A 32 -8.07 7.14 -0.31
CA VAL A 32 -7.44 5.86 -0.65
C VAL A 32 -6.24 6.07 -1.59
N ASP A 33 -6.38 6.93 -2.59
CA ASP A 33 -5.31 7.33 -3.51
C ASP A 33 -4.20 8.09 -2.78
N ALA A 34 -4.54 8.88 -1.76
CA ALA A 34 -3.56 9.52 -0.87
C ALA A 34 -2.82 8.50 0.01
N ALA A 35 -3.48 7.42 0.42
CA ALA A 35 -2.83 6.31 1.11
C ALA A 35 -1.83 5.59 0.19
N CYS A 36 -2.20 5.33 -1.07
CA CYS A 36 -1.30 4.76 -2.08
C CYS A 36 -0.10 5.67 -2.36
N LYS A 37 -0.32 6.98 -2.49
CA LYS A 37 0.77 7.96 -2.61
C LYS A 37 1.76 7.87 -1.44
N ALA A 38 1.24 7.78 -0.22
CA ALA A 38 2.10 7.67 0.97
C ALA A 38 2.88 6.35 1.01
N HIS A 39 2.30 5.25 0.51
CA HIS A 39 2.96 3.96 0.39
C HIS A 39 4.11 3.99 -0.63
N ASP A 40 3.85 4.55 -1.81
CA ASP A 40 4.87 4.75 -2.85
C ASP A 40 6.04 5.61 -2.36
N LEU A 41 5.75 6.72 -1.68
CA LEU A 41 6.79 7.59 -1.09
C LEU A 41 7.58 6.87 0.02
N CYS A 42 6.94 5.99 0.77
CA CYS A 42 7.63 5.18 1.78
C CYS A 42 8.59 4.19 1.11
N TYR A 43 8.16 3.55 0.01
CA TYR A 43 9.00 2.68 -0.79
C TYR A 43 10.16 3.41 -1.47
N ASP A 44 9.94 4.63 -1.96
CA ASP A 44 11.00 5.46 -2.57
C ASP A 44 12.08 5.83 -1.54
N ARG A 45 11.66 6.17 -0.31
CA ARG A 45 12.57 6.60 0.76
C ARG A 45 13.30 5.44 1.44
N TYR A 46 12.60 4.36 1.76
CA TYR A 46 13.11 3.29 2.62
C TYR A 46 13.31 1.97 1.88
N GLY A 47 12.89 1.89 0.61
CA GLY A 47 12.79 0.63 -0.11
C GLY A 47 11.54 -0.18 0.26
N PRO A 48 11.37 -1.36 -0.38
CA PRO A 48 10.22 -2.23 -0.12
C PRO A 48 10.34 -2.87 1.28
N THR A 49 9.74 -2.23 2.27
CA THR A 49 9.75 -2.69 3.67
C THR A 49 8.36 -3.06 4.18
N CYS A 50 8.32 -4.02 5.09
CA CYS A 50 7.09 -4.47 5.75
C CYS A 50 6.44 -3.40 6.63
N GLU A 51 7.21 -2.42 7.09
CA GLU A 51 6.70 -1.29 7.86
C GLU A 51 5.84 -0.38 6.98
N CYS A 52 6.33 -0.04 5.78
CA CYS A 52 5.54 0.69 4.79
C CYS A 52 4.22 -0.04 4.47
N ASP A 53 4.27 -1.36 4.25
CA ASP A 53 3.07 -2.15 3.96
C ASP A 53 2.08 -2.16 5.12
N ARG A 54 2.56 -2.32 6.36
CA ARG A 54 1.72 -2.28 7.57
C ARG A 54 1.07 -0.92 7.77
N MET A 55 1.83 0.16 7.60
CA MET A 55 1.30 1.52 7.66
C MET A 55 0.23 1.76 6.60
N PHE A 56 0.43 1.24 5.39
CA PHE A 56 -0.54 1.33 4.32
C PHE A 56 -1.82 0.56 4.64
N MET A 57 -1.71 -0.69 5.11
CA MET A 57 -2.87 -1.49 5.54
C MET A 57 -3.69 -0.79 6.63
N LYS A 58 -3.02 -0.19 7.63
CA LYS A 58 -3.70 0.56 8.70
C LYS A 58 -4.48 1.76 8.17
N LYS A 59 -3.95 2.46 7.15
CA LYS A 59 -4.67 3.56 6.50
C LYS A 59 -5.87 3.05 5.71
N LEU A 60 -5.72 1.95 4.97
CA LEU A 60 -6.81 1.36 4.20
C LEU A 60 -7.95 0.90 5.10
N GLU A 61 -7.65 0.32 6.26
CA GLU A 61 -8.65 -0.14 7.22
C GLU A 61 -9.64 0.96 7.61
N GLY A 62 -9.15 2.19 7.87
CA GLY A 62 -10.00 3.35 8.17
C GLY A 62 -10.78 3.89 6.97
N GLU A 63 -10.46 3.46 5.75
CA GLU A 63 -11.14 3.88 4.51
C GLU A 63 -12.12 2.82 3.99
N ILE A 64 -12.18 1.63 4.61
CA ILE A 64 -13.10 0.57 4.22
C ILE A 64 -14.52 0.98 4.58
N ASP A 65 -15.34 1.08 3.55
CA ASP A 65 -16.77 1.32 3.65
C ASP A 65 -17.46 0.56 2.50
N PRO A 66 -18.25 -0.49 2.81
CA PRO A 66 -18.96 -1.28 1.79
C PRO A 66 -19.94 -0.46 0.95
N HIS A 67 -20.47 0.64 1.49
CA HIS A 67 -21.50 1.45 0.84
C HIS A 67 -20.91 2.38 -0.21
N THR A 68 -19.65 2.79 -0.08
CA THR A 68 -18.98 3.68 -1.04
C THR A 68 -18.14 2.93 -2.06
N ARG A 69 -18.04 3.46 -3.29
CA ARG A 69 -17.11 2.93 -4.30
C ARG A 69 -15.66 2.95 -3.80
N LYS A 70 -15.24 4.05 -3.17
CA LYS A 70 -13.88 4.18 -2.62
C LYS A 70 -13.59 3.11 -1.56
N GLY A 71 -14.56 2.80 -0.70
CA GLY A 71 -14.37 1.87 0.41
C GLY A 71 -14.35 0.42 -0.04
N ARG A 72 -15.13 0.06 -1.08
CA ARG A 72 -14.98 -1.24 -1.77
C ARG A 72 -13.62 -1.39 -2.41
N HIS A 73 -13.08 -0.35 -3.05
CA HIS A 73 -11.71 -0.37 -3.57
C HIS A 73 -10.67 -0.46 -2.45
N ALA A 74 -10.84 0.28 -1.35
CA ALA A 74 -9.98 0.18 -0.16
C ALA A 74 -9.93 -1.25 0.38
N PHE A 75 -11.07 -1.93 0.44
CA PHE A 75 -11.16 -3.34 0.83
C PHE A 75 -10.39 -4.25 -0.12
N LEU A 76 -10.52 -4.07 -1.44
CA LEU A 76 -9.76 -4.85 -2.42
C LEU A 76 -8.25 -4.64 -2.28
N PHE A 77 -7.81 -3.39 -2.11
CA PHE A 77 -6.39 -3.09 -1.87
C PHE A 77 -5.91 -3.70 -0.54
N TYR A 78 -6.74 -3.66 0.51
CA TYR A 78 -6.40 -4.24 1.81
C TYR A 78 -6.22 -5.77 1.69
N GLN A 79 -7.12 -6.46 1.00
CA GLN A 79 -7.00 -7.90 0.75
C GLN A 79 -5.75 -8.24 -0.06
N TYR A 80 -5.46 -7.48 -1.12
CA TYR A 80 -4.22 -7.64 -1.89
C TYR A 80 -2.98 -7.46 -1.01
N MET A 81 -2.93 -6.41 -0.20
CA MET A 81 -1.80 -6.13 0.68
C MET A 81 -1.65 -7.19 1.78
N GLN A 82 -2.74 -7.76 2.30
CA GLN A 82 -2.66 -8.90 3.22
C GLN A 82 -1.99 -10.12 2.57
N LEU A 83 -2.32 -10.44 1.31
CA LEU A 83 -1.66 -11.53 0.58
C LEU A 83 -0.20 -11.19 0.30
N GLN A 84 0.07 -9.97 -0.18
CA GLN A 84 1.40 -9.51 -0.51
C GLN A 84 2.33 -9.51 0.72
N THR A 85 1.86 -8.99 1.87
CA THR A 85 2.62 -8.98 3.12
C THR A 85 2.80 -10.36 3.69
N LYS A 86 1.82 -11.27 3.58
CA LYS A 86 2.04 -12.67 3.97
C LYS A 86 3.20 -13.28 3.20
N VAL A 87 3.34 -13.02 1.91
CA VAL A 87 4.46 -13.57 1.11
C VAL A 87 5.77 -12.82 1.35
N LYS A 88 5.76 -11.48 1.34
CA LYS A 88 6.97 -10.64 1.46
C LYS A 88 7.51 -10.52 2.88
N CYS A 89 6.63 -10.56 3.88
CA CYS A 89 6.94 -10.25 5.27
C CYS A 89 6.88 -11.47 6.19
N GLN A 90 6.81 -12.68 5.63
CA GLN A 90 6.94 -13.97 6.33
C GLN A 90 8.35 -14.23 6.91
N GLY A 91 8.99 -13.19 7.44
CA GLY A 91 10.26 -13.22 8.13
C GLY A 91 10.34 -12.30 9.36
N ASN A 92 9.21 -11.79 9.87
CA ASN A 92 9.19 -10.89 11.04
C ASN A 92 8.30 -11.42 12.17
N ARG A 93 8.71 -12.56 12.77
CA ARG A 93 8.74 -12.60 14.24
C ARG A 93 9.87 -11.67 14.66
N CYS A 94 9.53 -10.48 15.14
CA CYS A 94 10.41 -9.45 15.71
C CYS A 94 11.49 -8.84 14.77
N GLY A 95 11.53 -7.52 14.69
CA GLY A 95 12.64 -6.80 14.04
C GLY A 95 12.75 -5.34 14.49
N ARG A 96 13.71 -5.08 15.40
CA ARG A 96 14.19 -3.80 15.95
C ARG A 96 13.41 -3.17 17.12
N GLY A 97 13.60 -3.75 18.32
CA GLY A 97 13.77 -2.95 19.54
C GLY A 97 12.76 -3.10 20.70
N ARG A 98 11.60 -3.74 20.50
CA ARG A 98 10.69 -4.14 21.60
C ARG A 98 9.55 -4.98 21.04
N CYS A 99 9.57 -6.29 21.29
CA CYS A 99 8.37 -7.11 21.14
C CYS A 99 7.60 -7.01 22.46
N ARG A 100 6.52 -6.23 22.47
CA ARG A 100 5.58 -6.17 23.60
C ARG A 100 4.29 -6.89 23.24
N GLY A 101 3.99 -7.90 24.06
CA GLY A 101 2.72 -8.59 24.24
C GLY A 101 2.54 -9.79 23.30
N SER A 102 2.38 -11.05 23.72
CA SER A 102 1.86 -11.63 24.98
C SER A 102 0.70 -10.84 25.54
N TRP A 103 -0.49 -11.13 25.02
CA TRP A 103 -1.75 -10.83 25.69
C TRP A 103 -2.59 -12.10 25.69
N VAL A 104 -2.49 -12.75 26.86
CA VAL A 104 -3.33 -13.76 27.53
C VAL A 104 -3.68 -15.06 26.79
#